data_AF-A0A7J8YP96-F1
#
_entry.id   AF-A0A7J8YP96-F1
#
_cell.length_a   1.000
_cell.length_b   1.000
_cell.length_c   1.000
_cell.angle_alpha   90.00
_cell.angle_beta   90.00
_cell.angle_gamma   90.00
#
_symmetry.space_group_name_H-M   'P 1'
#
loop_
_entity.id
_entity.type
_entity.pdbx_description
1 polymer ?
#
loop_
_entity_poly.entity_id
_entity_poly.type
_entity_poly.pdbx_seq_one_letter_code
_entity_poly.pdbx_strand_id
1 'polypeptide(L)' 'RVGKGNNISIWTDRWISGIEPSIWQNSHQNGELEKVSDLIDGTNKTWKVEVVTHTFQRDIVKKILQMPLAATDSEDLLV' A
#
# COMPACT_ATOMS: atom_id res chain seq x y z
N ARG A 1 -3.55 -5.22 -9.36
CA ARG A 1 -3.54 -3.77 -9.60
C ARG A 1 -4.28 -3.15 -8.43
N VAL A 2 -3.65 -2.26 -7.68
CA VAL A 2 -4.35 -1.59 -6.57
C VAL A 2 -5.30 -0.55 -7.19
N GLY A 3 -6.59 -0.69 -6.90
CA GLY A 3 -7.63 0.24 -7.32
C GLY A 3 -7.67 1.45 -6.40
N LYS A 4 -8.72 1.55 -5.57
CA LYS A 4 -8.83 2.57 -4.52
C LYS A 4 -8.04 2.20 -3.26
N GLY A 5 -7.76 0.91 -3.04
CA GLY A 5 -7.09 0.40 -1.85
C GLY A 5 -7.96 0.37 -0.60
N ASN A 6 -9.24 0.75 -0.69
CA ASN A 6 -10.16 0.83 0.45
C ASN A 6 -10.51 -0.57 0.99
N ASN A 7 -10.51 -1.58 0.12
CA ASN A 7 -10.84 -2.95 0.51
C ASN A 7 -9.61 -3.79 0.83
N ILE A 8 -8.41 -3.23 0.69
CA ILE A 8 -7.15 -3.92 0.90
C ILE A 8 -6.56 -3.48 2.23
N SER A 9 -6.48 -4.39 3.18
CA SER A 9 -5.76 -4.24 4.43
C SER A 9 -4.26 -4.18 4.18
N ILE A 10 -3.59 -3.16 4.72
CA ILE A 10 -2.14 -3.04 4.63
C ILE A 10 -1.46 -4.23 5.27
N TRP A 11 -1.99 -4.74 6.38
CA TRP A 11 -1.27 -5.65 7.27
C TRP A 11 -1.68 -7.11 7.15
N THR A 12 -2.87 -7.39 6.59
CA THR A 12 -3.41 -8.75 6.55
C THR A 12 -3.54 -9.31 5.13
N ASP A 13 -3.74 -8.45 4.12
CA ASP A 13 -3.91 -8.91 2.75
C ASP A 13 -2.58 -9.05 2.04
N ARG A 14 -2.43 -10.07 1.18
CA ARG A 14 -1.24 -10.27 0.36
C ARG A 14 -1.28 -9.40 -0.91
N TRP A 15 -1.21 -8.08 -0.75
CA TRP A 15 -1.29 -7.15 -1.87
C TRP A 15 0.05 -6.81 -2.53
N ILE A 16 1.18 -7.14 -1.88
CA ILE A 16 2.53 -7.03 -2.45
C ILE A 16 3.04 -8.42 -2.78
N SER A 17 3.20 -8.72 -4.08
CA SER A 17 3.61 -10.05 -4.53
C SER A 17 5.02 -10.45 -4.03
N GLY A 18 5.11 -11.67 -3.53
CA GLY A 18 6.37 -12.27 -3.06
C GLY A 18 6.90 -11.69 -1.74
N ILE A 19 6.07 -10.99 -0.96
CA ILE A 19 6.42 -10.60 0.41
C ILE A 19 5.28 -11.03 1.34
N GLU A 20 5.62 -11.82 2.36
CA GLU A 20 4.64 -12.21 3.38
C GLU A 20 4.29 -11.00 4.27
N PRO A 21 3.02 -10.81 4.66
CA PRO A 21 2.60 -9.68 5.49
C PRO A 21 3.32 -9.59 6.84
N SER A 22 3.77 -10.72 7.38
CA SER A 22 4.59 -10.80 8.59
C SER A 22 5.95 -10.09 8.46
N ILE A 23 6.43 -9.86 7.23
CA ILE A 23 7.69 -9.17 6.93
C ILE A 23 7.49 -7.64 6.90
N TRP A 24 6.24 -7.17 6.80
CA TRP A 24 5.93 -5.73 6.70
C TRP A 24 5.92 -5.01 8.04
N GLN A 25 5.86 -5.75 9.14
CA GLN A 25 5.76 -5.19 10.49
C GLN A 25 7.09 -4.55 10.90
N ASN A 26 7.30 -3.30 10.48
CA ASN A 26 8.15 -2.41 11.24
C ASN A 26 7.38 -1.98 12.50
N SER A 27 8.10 -1.93 13.62
CA SER A 27 7.63 -1.84 15.00
C SER A 27 6.75 -0.63 15.40
N HIS A 28 6.30 0.17 14.44
CA HIS A 28 5.39 1.28 14.69
C HIS A 28 4.01 0.90 14.18
N GLN A 29 3.20 0.36 15.10
CA GLN A 29 1.75 0.35 14.98
C GLN A 29 1.27 1.81 14.94
N ASN A 30 1.45 2.48 13.80
CA ASN A 30 0.72 3.70 13.49
C ASN A 30 -0.72 3.24 13.28
N GLY A 31 -1.52 3.21 14.36
CA GLY A 31 -2.93 2.84 14.34
C GLY A 31 -3.81 3.70 13.43
N GLU A 32 -3.21 4.63 12.68
CA GLU A 32 -3.84 5.46 11.66
C GLU A 32 -3.79 4.83 10.25
N LEU A 33 -2.98 3.80 10.01
CA LEU A 33 -2.84 3.17 8.68
C LEU A 33 -3.40 1.76 8.72
N GLU A 34 -4.58 1.56 8.15
CA GLU A 34 -5.24 0.24 8.08
C GLU A 34 -5.39 -0.25 6.64
N LYS A 35 -5.64 0.66 5.70
CA LYS A 35 -6.01 0.35 4.32
C LYS A 35 -4.98 0.90 3.34
N VAL A 36 -4.79 0.22 2.22
CA VAL A 36 -3.86 0.67 1.17
C VAL A 36 -4.25 2.06 0.64
N SER A 37 -5.54 2.42 0.73
CA SER A 37 -6.02 3.79 0.48
C SER A 37 -5.34 4.85 1.34
N ASP A 38 -4.93 4.53 2.55
CA ASP A 38 -4.26 5.47 3.47
C ASP A 38 -2.87 5.84 2.94
N LEU A 39 -2.26 4.93 2.15
CA LEU A 39 -0.99 5.11 1.47
C LEU A 39 -1.13 5.82 0.11
N ILE A 40 -2.34 6.08 -0.36
CA ILE A 40 -2.63 6.68 -1.69
C ILE A 40 -3.15 8.11 -1.51
N ASP A 41 -2.62 9.02 -2.31
CA ASP A 41 -3.22 10.32 -2.54
C ASP A 41 -4.38 10.15 -3.52
N GLY A 42 -5.61 10.19 -3.01
CA GLY A 42 -6.82 10.01 -3.79
C GLY A 42 -7.05 11.10 -4.86
N THR A 43 -6.48 12.29 -4.68
CA THR A 43 -6.59 13.42 -5.62
C THR A 43 -5.63 13.26 -6.78
N ASN A 44 -4.36 12.97 -6.49
CA ASN A 44 -3.31 12.84 -7.51
C ASN A 44 -3.21 11.41 -8.09
N LYS A 45 -3.90 10.43 -7.50
CA LYS A 45 -3.80 9.00 -7.82
C LYS A 45 -2.34 8.51 -7.79
N THR A 46 -1.60 8.98 -6.78
CA THR A 46 -0.18 8.64 -6.55
C THR A 46 0.01 8.06 -5.16
N TRP A 47 1.06 7.27 -4.98
CA TRP A 47 1.49 6.84 -3.64
C TRP A 47 1.97 8.04 -2.83
N LYS A 48 1.57 8.14 -1.56
CA LYS A 48 2.12 9.09 -0.60
C LYS A 48 3.53 8.63 -0.23
N VAL A 49 4.53 9.07 -1.01
CA VAL A 49 5.93 8.62 -0.90
C VAL A 49 6.43 8.73 0.54
N GLU A 50 6.17 9.86 1.21
CA GLU A 50 6.59 10.07 2.59
C GLU A 50 5.98 9.03 3.53
N VAL A 51 4.66 8.82 3.50
CA VAL A 51 3.99 7.80 4.33
C VAL A 51 4.57 6.42 4.07
N VAL A 52 4.67 6.01 2.80
CA VAL A 52 5.23 4.70 2.43
C VAL A 52 6.67 4.54 2.94
N THR A 53 7.52 5.56 2.80
CA THR A 53 8.92 5.51 3.26
C THR A 53 9.09 5.47 4.77
N HIS A 54 8.18 6.09 5.53
CA HIS A 54 8.20 6.06 7.00
C HIS A 54 7.59 4.78 7.56
N THR A 55 6.64 4.16 6.85
CA THR A 55 5.95 2.94 7.29
C THR A 55 6.74 1.67 6.97
N PHE A 56 7.33 1.56 5.78
CA PHE A 56 7.91 0.31 5.30
C PHE A 56 9.44 0.34 5.18
N GLN A 57 10.06 -0.84 5.24
CA GLN A 57 11.49 -0.97 4.94
C GLN A 57 11.80 -0.62 3.48
N ARG A 58 13.00 -0.12 3.22
CA ARG A 58 13.44 0.38 1.90
C ARG A 58 13.14 -0.57 0.74
N ASP A 59 13.27 -1.88 0.93
CA ASP A 59 13.03 -2.85 -0.14
C ASP A 59 11.54 -3.01 -0.45
N ILE A 60 10.67 -2.91 0.56
CA ILE A 60 9.21 -2.90 0.41
C ILE A 60 8.76 -1.59 -0.23
N VAL A 61 9.30 -0.46 0.21
CA VAL A 61 9.03 0.88 -0.36
C VAL A 61 9.24 0.88 -1.86
N LYS A 62 10.37 0.35 -2.33
CA LYS A 62 10.66 0.27 -3.76
C LYS A 62 9.61 -0.53 -4.52
N LYS A 63 9.12 -1.64 -3.96
CA LYS A 63 8.06 -2.43 -4.61
C LYS A 63 6.76 -1.65 -4.69
N ILE A 64 6.32 -1.03 -3.58
CA ILE A 64 5.06 -0.27 -3.52
C ILE A 64 5.10 0.88 -4.54
N LEU A 65 6.17 1.67 -4.56
CA LEU A 65 6.29 2.82 -5.47
C LEU A 65 6.35 2.42 -6.95
N GLN A 66 6.76 1.19 -7.27
CA GLN A 66 6.74 0.65 -8.63
C GLN A 66 5.38 0.06 -9.01
N MET A 67 4.45 -0.14 -8.07
CA MET A 67 3.13 -0.68 -8.37
C MET A 67 2.27 0.36 -9.08
N PRO A 68 1.70 0.05 -10.25
CA PRO A 68 0.79 0.96 -10.93
C PRO A 68 -0.52 1.07 -10.16
N LEU A 69 -0.91 2.30 -9.84
CA LEU A 69 -2.24 2.63 -9.34
C LEU A 69 -3.23 2.69 -10.51
N ALA A 70 -4.48 2.30 -10.27
CA ALA A 70 -5.52 2.44 -11.28
C ALA A 70 -5.77 3.94 -11.57
N ALA A 71 -5.68 4.32 -12.85
CA ALA A 71 -5.90 5.70 -13.30
C ALA A 71 -7.38 6.13 -13.19
N THR A 72 -8.30 5.17 -13.12
CA THR A 72 -9.73 5.38 -12.96
C THR A 72 -10.20 4.81 -11.62
N ASP A 73 -11.40 5.19 -11.18
CA ASP A 73 -12.10 4.69 -9.99
C ASP A 73 -12.51 3.19 -10.11
N SER A 74 -11.60 2.37 -10.63
CA SER A 74 -11.75 0.93 -10.80
C SER A 74 -11.64 0.20 -9.47
N GLU A 75 -12.43 -0.86 -9.32
CA GLU A 75 -12.44 -1.72 -8.14
C GLU A 75 -11.09 -2.39 -7.88
N ASP A 76 -10.83 -2.71 -6.62
CA ASP A 76 -9.59 -3.33 -6.15
C ASP A 76 -9.43 -4.74 -6.72
N LEU A 77 -8.37 -4.96 -7.52
CA LEU A 77 -8.03 -6.28 -8.06
C LEU A 77 -6.69 -6.75 -7.47
N LEU A 78 -6.77 -7.59 -6.45
CA LEU A 78 -5.60 -8.33 -5.93
C LEU A 78 -5.03 -9.22 -7.05
N VAL A 79 -3.70 -9.26 -7.17
CA VAL A 79 -2.97 -10.06 -8.18
C VAL A 79 -2.32 -11.23 -7.49
#